data_AF-A0A972RXC0-F1
#
_entry.id   AF-A0A972RXC0-F1
#
_cell.length_a   1.000
_cell.length_b   1.000
_cell.length_c   1.000
_cell.angle_alpha   90.00
_cell.angle_beta   90.00
_cell.angle_gamma   90.00
#
_symmetry.space_group_name_H-M   'P 1'
#
loop_
_entity.id
_entity.type
_entity.pdbx_description
1 polymer ?
#
loop_
_entity_poly.entity_id
_entity_poly.type
_entity_poly.pdbx_seq_one_letter_code
_entity_poly.pdbx_strand_id
1 'polypeptide(L)'
;EHGDSFHYKDPINRFIKKKMFECKLSLYKRDKRRYPKIRNLYYIIKPLLKFVLYHSFINYMVKRARERGCEAIVCGHLHLPQIKEIKGIKYINSGDWVKHLSYIVEDKDGEFKLKYFKDIK
;
A
#
# COMPACT_ATOMS: atom_id res chain seq x y z
N GLU A 1 12.87 -6.63 -6.35
CA GLU A 1 12.87 -5.17 -6.05
C GLU A 1 12.17 -4.97 -4.71
N HIS A 2 12.70 -4.15 -3.79
CA HIS A 2 12.06 -3.92 -2.49
C HIS A 2 10.85 -2.99 -2.63
N GLY A 3 9.75 -3.26 -1.91
CA GLY A 3 8.49 -2.50 -2.04
C GLY A 3 8.65 -1.00 -1.78
N ASP A 4 9.54 -0.62 -0.85
CA ASP A 4 9.85 0.79 -0.57
C ASP A 4 10.57 1.51 -1.71
N SER A 5 11.37 0.80 -2.50
CA SER A 5 12.09 1.39 -3.63
C SER A 5 11.14 1.96 -4.69
N PHE A 6 9.88 1.53 -4.73
CA PHE A 6 8.86 2.05 -5.64
C PHE A 6 8.60 3.54 -5.44
N HIS A 7 8.35 3.95 -4.19
CA HIS A 7 7.88 5.31 -3.90
C HIS A 7 8.90 6.38 -4.28
N TYR A 8 10.16 5.99 -4.40
CA TYR A 8 11.24 6.88 -4.79
C TYR A 8 11.48 6.90 -6.29
N LYS A 9 10.96 5.97 -7.09
CA LYS A 9 11.18 5.94 -8.55
C LYS A 9 10.30 6.93 -9.32
N ASP A 10 9.09 7.21 -8.83
CA ASP A 10 8.20 8.22 -9.40
C ASP A 10 8.42 9.57 -8.69
N PRO A 11 8.84 10.64 -9.39
CA PRO A 11 9.06 11.96 -8.80
C PRO A 11 7.83 12.54 -8.10
N ILE A 12 6.63 12.29 -8.61
CA ILE A 12 5.37 12.77 -8.04
C ILE A 12 5.09 12.04 -6.73
N ASN A 13 5.21 10.71 -6.72
CA ASN A 13 5.04 9.93 -5.50
C ASN A 13 6.05 10.31 -4.42
N ARG A 14 7.30 10.55 -4.83
CA ARG A 14 8.38 11.02 -3.94
C ARG A 14 8.02 12.37 -3.32
N PHE A 15 7.54 13.31 -4.14
CA PHE A 15 7.08 14.62 -3.67
C PHE A 15 5.90 14.50 -2.69
N ILE A 16 4.88 13.72 -3.03
CA ILE A 16 3.70 13.50 -2.18
C ILE A 16 4.13 12.90 -0.84
N LYS A 17 4.94 11.83 -0.82
CA LYS A 17 5.42 11.23 0.43
C LYS A 17 6.23 12.21 1.26
N LYS A 18 7.13 12.98 0.64
CA LYS A 18 7.91 14.01 1.33
C LYS A 18 7.01 15.03 2.01
N LYS A 19 6.01 15.57 1.29
CA LYS A 19 5.05 16.53 1.84
C LYS A 19 4.19 15.93 2.95
N MET A 20 3.70 14.69 2.77
CA MET A 20 2.97 13.98 3.83
C MET A 20 3.81 13.80 5.10
N PHE A 21 5.10 13.51 4.95
CA PHE A 21 6.04 13.36 6.07
C PHE A 21 6.31 14.69 6.78
N GLU A 22 6.60 15.75 6.02
CA GLU A 22 6.78 17.12 6.55
C GLU A 22 5.52 17.58 7.32
N CYS A 23 4.33 17.39 6.76
CA CYS A 23 3.07 17.68 7.44
C CYS A 23 2.95 16.87 8.73
N LYS A 24 3.19 15.55 8.70
CA LYS A 24 3.09 14.70 9.88
C LYS A 24 4.07 15.12 10.98
N LEU A 25 5.31 15.46 10.64
CA LEU A 25 6.30 15.96 11.59
C LEU A 25 5.88 17.30 12.21
N SER A 26 5.37 18.23 11.40
CA SER A 26 4.88 19.52 11.90
C SER A 26 3.72 19.35 12.88
N LEU A 27 2.85 18.35 12.68
CA LEU A 27 1.75 18.01 13.58
C LEU A 27 2.22 17.32 14.85
N TYR A 28 3.33 16.56 14.80
CA TYR A 28 3.89 15.89 15.97
C TYR A 28 4.65 16.86 16.88
N LYS A 29 5.43 17.79 16.30
CA LYS A 29 6.24 18.76 17.05
C LYS A 29 5.44 19.91 17.66
N ARG A 30 4.21 20.19 17.19
CA ARG A 30 3.38 21.30 17.67
C ARG A 30 2.42 20.84 18.77
N ASP A 31 2.18 21.72 19.75
CA ASP A 31 1.13 21.53 20.75
C ASP A 31 -0.21 21.28 20.04
N LYS A 32 -0.80 20.11 20.31
CA LYS A 32 -2.02 19.61 19.70
C LYS A 32 -3.22 20.56 19.89
N ARG A 33 -3.18 21.45 20.89
CA ARG A 33 -4.25 22.41 21.21
C ARG A 33 -4.19 23.70 20.39
N ARG A 34 -3.01 24.09 19.90
CA ARG A 34 -2.77 25.45 19.39
C ARG A 34 -3.12 25.66 17.90
N TYR A 35 -3.18 24.58 17.10
CA TYR A 35 -3.42 24.69 15.64
C TYR A 35 -4.34 23.58 15.08
N PRO A 36 -5.64 23.57 15.45
CA PRO A 36 -6.59 22.55 14.99
C PRO A 36 -6.86 22.59 13.48
N LYS A 37 -6.82 23.79 12.84
CA LYS A 37 -7.17 23.96 11.42
C LYS A 37 -6.25 23.20 10.46
N ILE A 38 -4.92 23.33 10.61
CA ILE A 38 -3.93 22.63 9.76
C ILE A 38 -3.98 21.12 10.00
N ARG A 39 -4.21 20.72 11.26
CA ARG A 39 -4.39 19.32 11.63
C ARG A 39 -5.60 18.71 10.92
N ASN A 40 -6.74 19.41 10.95
CA ASN A 40 -7.96 18.97 10.28
C ASN A 40 -7.75 18.87 8.76
N LEU A 41 -7.13 19.87 8.13
CA LEU A 41 -6.85 19.81 6.69
C LEU A 41 -6.02 18.60 6.29
N TYR A 42 -4.92 18.31 7.02
CA TYR A 42 -4.10 17.13 6.75
C TYR A 42 -4.92 15.84 6.83
N TYR A 43 -5.73 15.66 7.88
CA TYR A 43 -6.54 14.45 8.03
C TYR A 43 -7.67 14.35 6.99
N ILE A 44 -8.17 15.48 6.50
CA ILE A 44 -9.14 15.55 5.39
C ILE A 44 -8.51 15.08 4.07
N ILE A 45 -7.30 15.55 3.73
CA ILE A 45 -6.66 15.23 2.44
C ILE A 45 -5.89 13.90 2.46
N LYS A 46 -5.50 13.41 3.63
CA LYS A 46 -4.67 12.20 3.79
C LYS A 46 -5.27 10.95 3.12
N PRO A 47 -6.58 10.66 3.20
CA PRO A 47 -7.18 9.53 2.50
C PRO A 47 -6.99 9.62 0.98
N LEU A 48 -7.20 10.80 0.40
CA LEU A 48 -7.01 11.04 -1.03
C LEU A 48 -5.55 10.82 -1.44
N LEU A 49 -4.59 11.36 -0.69
CA LEU A 49 -3.16 11.16 -0.98
C LEU A 49 -2.77 9.67 -0.90
N LYS A 50 -3.31 8.93 0.09
CA LYS A 50 -3.10 7.49 0.17
C LYS A 50 -3.69 6.75 -1.03
N PHE A 51 -4.88 7.14 -1.47
CA PHE A 51 -5.54 6.56 -2.64
C PHE A 51 -4.70 6.76 -3.92
N VAL A 52 -4.19 7.97 -4.15
CA VAL A 52 -3.30 8.26 -5.28
C VAL A 52 -2.03 7.41 -5.23
N LEU A 53 -1.37 7.35 -4.07
CA LEU A 53 -0.16 6.55 -3.88
C LEU A 53 -0.41 5.04 -4.08
N TYR A 54 -1.56 4.54 -3.61
CA TYR A 54 -1.99 3.15 -3.78
C TYR A 54 -2.16 2.80 -5.26
N HIS A 55 -2.91 3.60 -6.02
CA HIS A 55 -3.13 3.34 -7.44
C HIS A 55 -1.85 3.45 -8.27
N SER A 56 -0.99 4.43 -7.94
CA SER A 56 0.31 4.56 -8.59
C SER A 56 1.19 3.31 -8.37
N PHE A 57 1.24 2.79 -7.13
CA PHE A 57 1.96 1.55 -6.79
C PHE A 57 1.48 0.37 -7.63
N ILE A 58 0.17 0.13 -7.62
CA ILE A 58 -0.42 -1.01 -8.32
C ILE A 58 -0.17 -0.93 -9.82
N ASN A 59 -0.41 0.23 -10.44
CA ASN A 59 -0.23 0.41 -11.87
C ASN A 59 1.21 0.14 -12.30
N TYR A 60 2.18 0.57 -11.50
CA TYR A 60 3.59 0.32 -11.75
C TYR A 60 3.94 -1.17 -11.63
N MET A 61 3.48 -1.83 -10.57
CA MET A 61 3.74 -3.25 -10.37
C MET A 61 3.14 -4.09 -11.51
N VAL A 62 1.92 -3.78 -11.93
CA VAL A 62 1.26 -4.42 -13.09
C VAL A 62 2.03 -4.18 -14.38
N LYS A 63 2.48 -2.94 -14.62
CA LYS A 63 3.34 -2.63 -15.79
C LYS A 63 4.61 -3.48 -15.77
N ARG A 64 5.28 -3.57 -14.61
CA ARG A 64 6.51 -4.36 -14.44
C ARG A 64 6.32 -5.85 -14.60
N ALA A 65 5.21 -6.40 -14.11
CA ALA A 65 4.88 -7.80 -14.30
C ALA A 65 4.69 -8.11 -15.79
N ARG A 66 3.94 -7.26 -16.51
CA ARG A 66 3.75 -7.40 -17.96
C ARG A 66 5.06 -7.29 -18.75
N GLU A 67 5.90 -6.32 -18.43
CA GLU A 67 7.23 -6.16 -19.06
C GLU A 67 8.13 -7.40 -18.87
N ARG A 68 7.90 -8.18 -17.81
CA ARG A 68 8.67 -9.39 -17.48
C ARG A 68 7.96 -10.69 -17.86
N GLY A 69 6.79 -10.62 -18.50
CA GLY A 69 6.00 -11.80 -18.84
C GLY A 69 5.47 -12.56 -17.61
N CYS A 70 5.34 -11.92 -16.45
CA CYS A 70 4.79 -12.55 -15.26
C CYS A 70 3.25 -12.54 -15.30
N GLU A 71 2.62 -13.59 -14.77
CA GLU A 71 1.16 -13.72 -14.70
C GLU A 71 0.57 -13.20 -13.38
N ALA A 72 1.39 -13.16 -12.33
CA ALA A 72 0.99 -12.74 -11.00
C ALA A 72 2.02 -11.83 -10.32
N ILE A 73 1.54 -11.04 -9.36
CA ILE A 73 2.33 -10.23 -8.45
C ILE A 73 1.94 -10.64 -7.04
N VAL A 74 2.89 -11.15 -6.27
CA VAL A 74 2.74 -11.35 -4.82
C VAL A 74 3.53 -10.27 -4.11
N CYS A 75 2.87 -9.44 -3.29
CA CYS A 75 3.54 -8.38 -2.56
C CYS A 75 3.02 -8.22 -1.12
N GLY A 76 3.72 -7.38 -0.37
CA GLY A 76 3.26 -6.79 0.88
C GLY A 76 3.23 -5.26 0.76
N HIS A 77 3.75 -4.57 1.78
CA HIS A 77 4.04 -3.13 1.78
C HIS A 77 2.83 -2.19 1.91
N LEU A 78 1.77 -2.38 1.12
CA LEU A 78 0.56 -1.55 1.26
C LEU A 78 -0.24 -1.89 2.51
N HIS A 79 0.02 -3.06 3.13
CA HIS A 79 -0.70 -3.56 4.31
C HIS A 79 -2.21 -3.52 4.08
N LEU A 80 -2.64 -4.10 2.96
CA LEU A 80 -4.04 -4.15 2.53
C LEU A 80 -4.27 -5.55 1.95
N PRO A 81 -4.81 -6.49 2.72
CA PRO A 81 -5.00 -7.86 2.27
C PRO A 81 -6.01 -7.90 1.12
N GLN A 82 -5.58 -8.35 -0.07
CA GLN A 82 -6.44 -8.43 -1.25
C GLN A 82 -5.89 -9.41 -2.29
N ILE A 83 -6.79 -10.10 -2.97
CA ILE A 83 -6.51 -10.82 -4.22
C ILE A 83 -7.46 -10.24 -5.26
N LYS A 84 -6.91 -9.78 -6.40
CA LYS A 84 -7.70 -9.21 -7.49
C LYS A 84 -6.99 -9.33 -8.82
N GLU A 85 -7.75 -9.32 -9.90
CA GLU A 85 -7.19 -9.26 -11.24
C GLU A 85 -7.12 -7.83 -11.74
N ILE A 86 -5.98 -7.45 -12.35
CA ILE A 86 -5.73 -6.09 -12.82
C ILE A 86 -5.04 -6.16 -14.17
N LYS A 87 -5.76 -5.78 -15.24
CA LYS A 87 -5.22 -5.77 -16.62
C LYS A 87 -4.58 -7.11 -17.00
N GLY A 88 -5.21 -8.23 -16.63
CA GLY A 88 -4.75 -9.60 -16.88
C GLY A 88 -3.63 -10.08 -15.96
N ILE A 89 -3.30 -9.36 -14.89
CA ILE A 89 -2.31 -9.78 -13.89
C ILE A 89 -3.00 -10.08 -12.57
N LYS A 90 -2.74 -11.27 -11.99
CA LYS A 90 -3.23 -11.65 -10.66
C LYS A 90 -2.44 -10.88 -9.60
N TYR A 91 -3.05 -9.88 -8.98
CA TYR A 91 -2.45 -9.09 -7.90
C TYR A 91 -2.83 -9.66 -6.54
N ILE A 92 -1.83 -10.06 -5.78
CA ILE A 92 -1.95 -10.73 -4.50
C ILE A 92 -1.16 -9.91 -3.48
N ASN A 93 -1.84 -9.41 -2.45
CA ASN A 93 -1.21 -8.64 -1.40
C ASN A 93 -1.57 -9.21 -0.03
N SER A 94 -0.56 -9.49 0.77
CA SER A 94 -0.77 -9.77 2.18
C SER A 94 -1.05 -8.47 2.94
N GLY A 95 -1.79 -8.59 4.05
CA GLY A 95 -1.96 -7.50 4.99
C GLY A 95 -0.73 -7.35 5.89
N ASP A 96 -0.96 -7.29 7.19
CA ASP A 96 0.08 -7.18 8.21
C ASP A 96 -0.29 -7.99 9.45
N TRP A 97 0.68 -8.21 10.32
CA TRP A 97 0.51 -8.97 11.55
C TRP A 97 0.12 -8.11 12.77
N VAL A 98 -0.35 -6.89 12.53
CA VAL A 98 -0.70 -5.94 13.61
C VAL A 98 -2.20 -5.64 13.62
N LYS A 99 -2.78 -5.40 12.45
CA LYS A 99 -4.17 -4.99 12.22
C LYS A 99 -4.96 -6.04 11.47
N HIS A 100 -4.36 -6.60 10.41
CA HIS A 100 -5.08 -7.49 9.51
C HIS A 100 -4.97 -8.95 9.95
N LEU A 101 -3.82 -9.34 10.52
CA LEU A 101 -3.47 -10.71 10.88
C LEU A 101 -3.73 -11.67 9.72
N SER A 102 -3.27 -11.31 8.53
CA SER A 102 -3.60 -12.01 7.29
C SER A 102 -2.38 -12.56 6.60
N TYR A 103 -2.53 -13.69 5.91
CA TYR A 103 -1.48 -14.38 5.18
C TYR A 103 -2.00 -14.93 3.85
N ILE A 104 -1.06 -15.24 2.95
CA ILE A 104 -1.35 -15.84 1.65
C ILE A 104 -0.90 -17.30 1.71
N VAL A 105 -1.74 -18.19 1.21
CA VAL A 105 -1.39 -19.58 0.95
C VAL A 105 -1.59 -19.87 -0.54
N GLU A 106 -0.70 -20.67 -1.10
CA GLU A 106 -0.86 -21.30 -2.39
C GLU A 106 -1.12 -22.79 -2.13
N ASP A 107 -2.17 -23.34 -2.72
CA ASP A 107 -2.42 -24.78 -2.64
C ASP A 107 -1.65 -25.57 -3.72
N LYS A 108 -1.79 -26.90 -3.69
CA LYS A 108 -1.07 -27.79 -4.60
C LYS A 108 -1.49 -27.63 -6.07
N ASP A 109 -2.65 -27.02 -6.30
CA ASP A 109 -3.19 -26.76 -7.63
C ASP A 109 -2.76 -25.37 -8.16
N GLY A 110 -1.95 -24.63 -7.39
CA GLY A 110 -1.47 -23.29 -7.74
C GLY A 110 -2.47 -22.17 -7.43
N GLU A 111 -3.54 -22.45 -6.67
CA GLU A 111 -4.54 -21.45 -6.33
C GLU A 111 -4.17 -20.68 -5.07
N PHE A 112 -4.17 -19.35 -5.22
CA PHE A 112 -3.85 -18.42 -4.14
C PHE A 112 -5.09 -18.10 -3.31
N LYS A 113 -4.98 -18.27 -1.99
CA LYS A 113 -6.02 -17.94 -1.02
C LYS A 113 -5.49 -16.96 0.01
N LEU A 114 -6.29 -15.93 0.27
CA LEU A 114 -6.09 -15.00 1.37
C LEU A 114 -6.77 -15.56 2.62
N LYS A 115 -6.01 -15.71 3.70
CA LYS A 115 -6.45 -16.27 4.98
C LYS A 115 -6.16 -15.30 6.12
N TYR A 116 -6.89 -15.46 7.22
CA TYR A 116 -6.70 -14.69 8.43
C TYR A 116 -6.33 -15.60 9.60
N PHE A 117 -5.49 -15.13 10.51
CA PHE A 117 -5.00 -15.90 11.65
C PHE A 117 -6.15 -16.40 12.54
N LYS A 118 -7.22 -15.61 12.68
CA LYS A 118 -8.46 -16.04 13.36
C LYS A 118 -9.12 -17.28 12.74
N ASP A 119 -8.77 -17.62 11.50
CA ASP A 119 -9.29 -18.80 10.81
C ASP A 119 -8.48 -20.06 11.17
N ILE A 120 -7.35 -19.92 11.87
CA ILE A 120 -6.57 -21.03 12.43
C ILE A 120 -7.20 -21.37 13.79
N LYS A 121 -7.91 -22.51 13.83
CA LYS A 121 -8.41 -23.13 15.06
C LYS A 121 -7.39 -24.11 15.61
#